data_AF-A0A098GE09-F1
#
_entry.id   AF-A0A098GE09-F1
#
_cell.length_a   1.000
_cell.length_b   1.000
_cell.length_c   1.000
_cell.angle_alpha   90.00
_cell.angle_beta   90.00
_cell.angle_gamma   90.00
#
_symmetry.space_group_name_H-M   'P 1'
#
loop_
_entity.id
_entity.type
_entity.pdbx_description
1 polymer ?
#
loop_
_entity_poly.entity_id
_entity_poly.type
_entity_poly.pdbx_seq_one_letter_code
_entity_poly.pdbx_strand_id
1 'polypeptide(L)'
;MIEKVNQDKNTDRYIQWIYDSENFTLNRFLNKDETLSLLNYSQIITYSAGEIILKQGIKSEGIFIVIEGNVNVTERILDKSKFPLGVLSQGSFLGAISYIADEPSHTSFIAGENVTCLFISKIYLSMVSLISPMIHYKIIRAITHQVCNHLKNLNQRVSEFIASSDMSKLSLYGRVVHSISKPSSVPPEESDKYKEILIKNVNYFDLEEWNTLFRQCQFLDAPKNCKIISESEKNTTCHIVIRGAIQSSIMRSNRLAKLSVIGPYTLLANLCLENTPFAITFIACEKSILLKMNEVHLKSIEVNQPLLWYKLYNLICKSVVALQRSVDKLDSRLQIENYNR
;
A
#
# COMPACT_ATOMS: atom_id res chain seq x y z
N MET A 1 14.32 23.92 -16.86
CA MET A 1 14.04 25.36 -16.85
C MET A 1 12.52 25.46 -16.80
N ILE A 2 11.94 25.58 -15.61
CA ILE A 2 10.49 25.47 -15.42
C ILE A 2 9.95 26.89 -15.35
N GLU A 3 9.24 27.30 -16.39
CA GLU A 3 8.50 28.56 -16.42
C GLU A 3 7.48 28.56 -15.27
N LYS A 4 7.57 29.56 -14.39
CA LYS A 4 6.49 29.90 -13.48
C LYS A 4 5.31 30.33 -14.34
N VAL A 5 4.34 29.43 -14.52
CA VAL A 5 3.06 29.78 -15.13
C VAL A 5 2.35 30.75 -14.19
N ASN A 6 1.99 31.92 -14.74
CA ASN A 6 1.25 32.98 -14.09
C ASN A 6 0.02 32.41 -13.33
N GLN A 7 -0.20 32.87 -12.11
CA GLN A 7 -1.43 32.64 -11.35
C GLN A 7 -2.61 33.26 -12.11
N ASP A 8 -3.28 32.46 -12.93
CA ASP A 8 -4.49 32.81 -13.68
C ASP A 8 -5.73 32.70 -12.76
N LYS A 9 -6.80 33.46 -13.02
CA LYS A 9 -8.07 33.44 -12.25
C LYS A 9 -8.68 32.03 -12.12
N ASN A 10 -8.38 31.15 -13.07
CA ASN A 10 -8.78 29.74 -13.01
C ASN A 10 -8.10 28.98 -11.86
N THR A 11 -6.87 29.33 -11.51
CA THR A 11 -6.12 28.75 -10.39
C THR A 11 -6.81 29.08 -9.07
N ASP A 12 -7.28 30.32 -8.90
CA ASP A 12 -7.98 30.77 -7.70
C ASP A 12 -9.30 30.01 -7.51
N ARG A 13 -10.04 29.75 -8.60
CA ARG A 13 -11.26 28.93 -8.55
C ARG A 13 -10.97 27.52 -8.04
N TYR A 14 -9.92 26.88 -8.53
CA TYR A 14 -9.57 25.52 -8.11
C TYR A 14 -9.04 25.46 -6.69
N ILE A 15 -8.24 26.44 -6.28
CA ILE A 15 -7.81 26.59 -4.88
C ILE A 15 -9.03 26.73 -3.98
N GLN A 16 -9.97 27.61 -4.32
CA GLN A 16 -11.20 27.80 -3.57
C GLN A 16 -12.04 26.51 -3.49
N TRP A 17 -12.19 25.79 -4.60
CA TRP A 17 -12.86 24.49 -4.60
C TRP A 17 -12.14 23.48 -3.71
N ILE A 18 -10.80 23.39 -3.78
CA ILE A 18 -10.03 22.51 -2.89
C ILE A 18 -10.26 22.89 -1.43
N TYR A 19 -10.39 24.18 -1.11
CA TYR A 19 -10.69 24.63 0.25
C TYR A 19 -12.07 24.23 0.77
N ASP A 20 -13.07 24.38 -0.09
CA ASP A 20 -14.48 24.25 0.29
C ASP A 20 -15.00 22.82 0.13
N SER A 21 -14.30 21.98 -0.62
CA SER A 21 -14.74 20.62 -0.97
C SER A 21 -14.46 19.62 0.14
N GLU A 22 -15.54 19.00 0.66
CA GLU A 22 -15.47 17.81 1.51
C GLU A 22 -15.04 16.56 0.72
N ASN A 23 -15.12 16.60 -0.61
CA ASN A 23 -14.77 15.50 -1.50
C ASN A 23 -13.30 15.49 -1.91
N PHE A 24 -12.53 16.54 -1.59
CA PHE A 24 -11.10 16.52 -1.81
C PHE A 24 -10.44 15.61 -0.77
N THR A 25 -9.96 14.44 -1.20
CA THR A 25 -9.48 13.35 -0.32
C THR A 25 -8.52 13.82 0.77
N LEU A 26 -7.61 14.76 0.46
CA LEU A 26 -6.63 15.27 1.41
C LEU A 26 -7.25 16.11 2.55
N ASN A 27 -8.38 16.79 2.36
CA ASN A 27 -9.03 17.58 3.41
C ASN A 27 -9.55 16.74 4.58
N ARG A 28 -9.68 15.42 4.38
CA ARG A 28 -10.02 14.48 5.47
C ARG A 28 -8.83 14.22 6.41
N PHE A 29 -7.62 14.55 5.98
CA PHE A 29 -6.37 14.22 6.69
C PHE A 29 -5.55 15.45 7.07
N LEU A 30 -5.58 16.51 6.25
CA LEU A 30 -4.86 17.77 6.47
C LEU A 30 -5.82 18.85 6.95
N ASN A 31 -5.34 19.71 7.84
CA ASN A 31 -6.07 20.92 8.22
C ASN A 31 -5.92 22.02 7.14
N LYS A 32 -6.65 23.13 7.29
CA LYS A 32 -6.68 24.21 6.29
C LYS A 32 -5.31 24.83 6.01
N ASP A 33 -4.47 25.02 7.02
CA ASP A 33 -3.14 25.63 6.90
C ASP A 33 -2.14 24.67 6.22
N GLU A 34 -2.23 23.37 6.55
CA GLU A 34 -1.44 22.32 5.93
C GLU A 34 -1.81 22.16 4.44
N THR A 35 -3.11 22.20 4.11
CA THR A 35 -3.59 22.22 2.72
C THR A 35 -3.07 23.47 1.99
N LEU A 36 -3.05 24.63 2.64
CA LEU A 36 -2.59 25.91 2.06
C LEU A 36 -1.12 25.82 1.68
N SER A 37 -0.35 25.28 2.61
CA SER A 37 1.07 25.06 2.45
C SER A 37 1.36 24.10 1.30
N LEU A 38 0.59 23.00 1.18
CA LEU A 38 0.70 22.06 0.06
C LEU A 38 0.38 22.73 -1.27
N LEU A 39 -0.70 23.52 -1.33
CA LEU A 39 -1.15 24.18 -2.55
C LEU A 39 -0.13 25.19 -3.08
N ASN A 40 0.52 25.95 -2.20
CA ASN A 40 1.53 26.95 -2.57
C ASN A 40 2.75 26.39 -3.31
N TYR A 41 3.03 25.09 -3.18
CA TYR A 41 4.14 24.41 -3.85
C TYR A 41 3.68 23.34 -4.85
N SER A 42 2.39 23.35 -5.18
CA SER A 42 1.77 22.49 -6.18
C SER A 42 1.50 23.25 -7.47
N GLN A 43 1.16 22.52 -8.53
CA GLN A 43 0.80 23.09 -9.83
C GLN A 43 -0.54 22.56 -10.27
N ILE A 44 -1.36 23.41 -10.88
CA ILE A 44 -2.60 22.97 -11.54
C ILE A 44 -2.27 22.73 -13.00
N ILE A 45 -2.54 21.52 -13.47
CA ILE A 45 -2.26 21.09 -14.84
C ILE A 45 -3.54 20.56 -15.45
N THR A 46 -3.86 21.03 -16.66
CA THR A 46 -5.01 20.57 -17.43
C THR A 46 -4.56 19.66 -18.56
N TYR A 47 -5.38 18.67 -18.87
CA TYR A 47 -5.18 17.70 -19.92
C TYR A 47 -6.45 17.61 -20.76
N SER A 48 -6.31 17.61 -22.07
CA SER A 48 -7.41 17.37 -23.01
C SER A 48 -7.76 15.87 -23.05
N ALA A 49 -8.99 15.55 -23.44
CA ALA A 49 -9.42 14.17 -23.61
C ALA A 49 -8.45 13.38 -24.52
N GLY A 50 -8.02 12.21 -24.05
CA GLY A 50 -7.07 11.32 -24.72
C GLY A 50 -5.59 11.58 -24.39
N GLU A 51 -5.23 12.67 -23.72
CA GLU A 51 -3.85 12.96 -23.35
C GLU A 51 -3.32 12.02 -22.26
N ILE A 52 -2.02 11.73 -22.31
CA ILE A 52 -1.36 10.85 -21.35
C ILE A 52 -0.84 11.70 -20.18
N ILE A 53 -1.41 11.49 -19.00
CA ILE A 53 -0.99 12.14 -17.75
C ILE A 53 0.25 11.43 -17.20
N LEU A 54 0.22 10.10 -17.17
CA LEU A 54 1.33 9.25 -16.75
C LEU A 54 1.44 8.05 -17.69
N LYS A 55 2.67 7.67 -18.06
CA LYS A 55 2.93 6.59 -19.00
C LYS A 55 3.56 5.39 -18.29
N GLN A 56 3.03 4.20 -18.59
CA GLN A 56 3.61 2.95 -18.12
C GLN A 56 5.09 2.83 -18.53
N GLY A 57 5.91 2.29 -17.62
CA GLY A 57 7.36 2.15 -17.78
C GLY A 57 8.14 3.43 -17.53
N ILE A 58 7.47 4.58 -17.32
CA ILE A 58 8.14 5.85 -17.05
C ILE A 58 8.03 6.19 -15.56
N LYS A 59 9.13 6.65 -14.97
CA LYS A 59 9.17 7.13 -13.59
C LYS A 59 8.43 8.46 -13.50
N SER A 60 7.54 8.58 -12.51
CA SER A 60 6.80 9.80 -12.28
C SER A 60 7.65 10.82 -11.53
N GLU A 61 7.58 12.08 -11.94
CA GLU A 61 8.24 13.21 -11.26
C GLU A 61 7.47 13.71 -10.03
N GLY A 62 6.35 13.07 -9.70
CA GLY A 62 5.51 13.42 -8.55
C GLY A 62 4.24 12.59 -8.48
N ILE A 63 3.25 13.12 -7.79
CA ILE A 63 1.89 12.55 -7.75
C ILE A 63 0.91 13.58 -8.30
N PHE A 64 -0.21 13.09 -8.81
CA PHE A 64 -1.31 13.93 -9.27
C PHE A 64 -2.55 13.63 -8.43
N ILE A 65 -3.41 14.63 -8.25
CA ILE A 65 -4.73 14.46 -7.63
C ILE A 65 -5.76 15.04 -8.60
N VAL A 66 -6.75 14.23 -8.99
CA VAL A 66 -7.79 14.68 -9.91
C VAL A 66 -8.65 15.73 -9.22
N ILE A 67 -8.68 16.94 -9.76
CA ILE A 67 -9.55 18.03 -9.31
C ILE A 67 -10.88 17.97 -10.07
N GLU A 68 -10.84 17.70 -11.38
CA GLU A 68 -12.01 17.67 -12.25
C GLU A 68 -11.79 16.66 -13.40
N GLY A 69 -12.88 16.04 -13.86
CA GLY A 69 -12.88 15.04 -14.92
C GLY A 69 -12.55 13.62 -14.45
N ASN A 70 -12.38 12.72 -15.43
CA ASN A 70 -12.13 11.30 -15.22
C ASN A 70 -10.88 10.82 -15.96
N VAL A 71 -10.15 9.89 -15.36
CA VAL A 71 -8.89 9.34 -15.86
C VAL A 71 -9.00 7.84 -16.04
N ASN A 72 -8.78 7.37 -17.26
CA ASN A 72 -8.74 5.96 -17.61
C ASN A 72 -7.38 5.37 -17.21
N VAL A 73 -7.40 4.27 -16.46
CA VAL A 73 -6.19 3.51 -16.08
C VAL A 73 -6.07 2.29 -16.98
N THR A 74 -4.92 2.15 -17.64
CA THR A 74 -4.66 1.04 -18.57
C THR A 74 -3.31 0.40 -18.31
N GLU A 75 -3.23 -0.91 -18.51
CA GLU A 75 -1.99 -1.69 -18.48
C GLU A 75 -1.73 -2.31 -19.86
N ARG A 76 -0.49 -2.27 -20.34
CA ARG A 76 -0.07 -2.99 -21.53
C ARG A 76 0.60 -4.30 -21.12
N ILE A 77 0.10 -5.41 -21.66
CA ILE A 77 0.57 -6.77 -21.36
C ILE A 77 1.03 -7.44 -22.65
N LEU A 78 2.26 -7.97 -22.71
CA LEU A 78 2.78 -8.85 -23.78
C LEU A 78 2.58 -8.34 -25.23
N ASP A 79 3.02 -7.12 -25.53
CA ASP A 79 3.06 -6.52 -26.88
C ASP A 79 1.75 -6.47 -27.70
N LYS A 80 0.59 -6.72 -27.09
CA LYS A 80 -0.74 -6.43 -27.64
C LYS A 80 -1.65 -5.71 -26.63
N SER A 81 -2.72 -5.11 -27.16
CA SER A 81 -3.90 -4.43 -26.57
C SER A 81 -3.77 -3.81 -25.17
N LYS A 82 -4.12 -2.51 -25.06
CA LYS A 82 -4.31 -1.82 -23.78
C LYS A 82 -5.42 -2.50 -22.99
N PHE A 83 -5.11 -2.98 -21.79
CA PHE A 83 -6.06 -3.60 -20.89
C PHE A 83 -6.63 -2.54 -19.93
N PRO A 84 -7.95 -2.27 -19.93
CA PRO A 84 -8.55 -1.30 -19.02
C PRO A 84 -8.62 -1.85 -17.60
N LEU A 85 -8.02 -1.14 -16.64
CA LEU A 85 -8.04 -1.52 -15.22
C LEU A 85 -9.14 -0.80 -14.43
N GLY A 86 -9.62 0.34 -14.94
CA GLY A 86 -10.69 1.12 -14.33
C GLY A 86 -10.62 2.60 -14.67
N VAL A 87 -11.46 3.37 -13.99
CA VAL A 87 -11.55 4.83 -14.12
C VAL A 87 -11.36 5.46 -12.74
N LEU A 88 -10.55 6.49 -12.66
CA LEU A 88 -10.33 7.31 -11.46
C LEU A 88 -11.01 8.66 -11.66
N SER A 89 -11.74 9.10 -10.65
CA SER A 89 -12.49 10.35 -10.64
C SER A 89 -11.90 11.36 -9.66
N GLN A 90 -12.53 12.52 -9.56
CA GLN A 90 -12.23 13.59 -8.61
C GLN A 90 -11.84 13.07 -7.21
N GLY A 91 -10.75 13.63 -6.66
CA GLY A 91 -10.15 13.25 -5.38
C GLY A 91 -9.16 12.08 -5.47
N SER A 92 -9.08 11.37 -6.59
CA SER A 92 -8.17 10.24 -6.75
C SER A 92 -6.73 10.68 -6.97
N PHE A 93 -5.79 10.01 -6.30
CA PHE A 93 -4.36 10.09 -6.58
C PHE A 93 -3.98 9.26 -7.81
N LEU A 94 -3.15 9.83 -8.68
CA LEU A 94 -2.49 9.15 -9.79
C LEU A 94 -1.00 9.02 -9.51
N GLY A 95 -0.39 7.91 -9.92
CA GLY A 95 1.05 7.66 -9.72
C GLY A 95 1.48 7.40 -8.26
N ALA A 96 0.54 7.33 -7.32
CA ALA A 96 0.85 7.17 -5.89
C ALA A 96 1.59 5.85 -5.58
N ILE A 97 1.17 4.74 -6.18
CA ILE A 97 1.84 3.43 -6.03
C ILE A 97 3.31 3.54 -6.48
N SER A 98 3.54 4.15 -7.64
CA SER A 98 4.87 4.36 -8.22
C SER A 98 5.73 5.25 -7.31
N TYR A 99 5.14 6.28 -6.73
CA TYR A 99 5.80 7.17 -5.76
C TYR A 99 6.21 6.43 -4.47
N ILE A 100 5.32 5.65 -3.85
CA ILE A 100 5.61 4.90 -2.61
C ILE A 100 6.65 3.80 -2.84
N ALA A 101 6.56 3.10 -3.98
CA ALA A 101 7.49 2.03 -4.34
C ALA A 101 8.84 2.56 -4.87
N ASP A 102 8.93 3.86 -5.21
CA ASP A 102 10.03 4.48 -5.93
C ASP A 102 10.39 3.79 -7.27
N GLU A 103 9.36 3.32 -7.98
CA GLU A 103 9.49 2.56 -9.22
C GLU A 103 8.83 3.29 -10.41
N PRO A 104 9.15 2.89 -11.67
CA PRO A 104 8.39 3.31 -12.83
C PRO A 104 6.89 2.98 -12.72
N SER A 105 6.05 3.76 -13.39
CA SER A 105 4.61 3.50 -13.40
C SER A 105 4.30 2.16 -14.05
N HIS A 106 3.52 1.32 -13.37
CA HIS A 106 3.08 0.01 -13.90
C HIS A 106 1.89 0.16 -14.86
N THR A 107 1.19 1.30 -14.80
CA THR A 107 0.01 1.59 -15.61
C THR A 107 0.16 2.94 -16.30
N SER A 108 -0.60 3.15 -17.37
CA SER A 108 -0.78 4.44 -18.02
C SER A 108 -2.09 5.07 -17.56
N PHE A 109 -2.07 6.37 -17.32
CA PHE A 109 -3.20 7.19 -16.92
C PHE A 109 -3.50 8.17 -18.05
N ILE A 110 -4.69 8.04 -18.63
CA ILE A 110 -5.10 8.75 -19.84
C ILE A 110 -6.35 9.56 -19.50
N ALA A 111 -6.36 10.85 -19.83
CA ALA A 111 -7.53 11.69 -19.64
C ALA A 111 -8.72 11.12 -20.44
N GLY A 112 -9.80 10.72 -19.76
CA GLY A 112 -11.00 10.20 -20.41
C GLY A 112 -11.89 11.30 -20.99
N GLU A 113 -11.76 12.49 -20.41
CA GLU A 113 -12.36 13.76 -20.83
C GLU A 113 -11.35 14.89 -20.56
N ASN A 114 -11.76 16.15 -20.56
CA ASN A 114 -10.89 17.21 -20.07
C ASN A 114 -10.67 17.04 -18.56
N VAL A 115 -9.41 16.90 -18.15
CA VAL A 115 -9.04 16.60 -16.77
C VAL A 115 -8.18 17.73 -16.21
N THR A 116 -8.52 18.18 -15.01
CA THR A 116 -7.68 19.09 -14.23
C THR A 116 -7.09 18.32 -13.06
N CYS A 117 -5.79 18.44 -12.86
CA CYS A 117 -5.08 17.79 -11.76
C CYS A 117 -4.27 18.79 -10.93
N LEU A 118 -4.20 18.52 -9.62
CA LEU A 118 -3.17 19.06 -8.75
C LEU A 118 -1.91 18.19 -8.89
N PHE A 119 -0.80 18.76 -9.35
CA PHE A 119 0.50 18.10 -9.38
C PHE A 119 1.35 18.51 -8.19
N ILE A 120 1.90 17.52 -7.50
CA ILE A 120 2.82 17.71 -6.38
C ILE A 120 4.12 16.97 -6.71
N SER A 121 5.22 17.73 -6.84
CA SER A 121 6.50 17.16 -7.25
C SER A 121 7.09 16.23 -6.17
N LYS A 122 7.83 15.21 -6.61
CA LYS A 122 8.59 14.31 -5.75
C LYS A 122 9.59 15.08 -4.89
N ILE A 123 10.24 16.10 -5.45
CA ILE A 123 11.19 16.97 -4.73
C ILE A 123 10.51 17.63 -3.54
N TYR A 124 9.34 18.23 -3.74
CA TYR A 124 8.59 18.85 -2.66
C TYR A 124 8.16 17.82 -1.61
N LEU A 125 7.61 16.67 -2.02
CA LEU A 125 7.23 15.61 -1.08
C LEU A 125 8.43 15.09 -0.26
N SER A 126 9.61 14.97 -0.89
CA SER A 126 10.85 14.64 -0.19
C SER A 126 11.25 15.72 0.82
N MET A 127 11.12 17.00 0.48
CA MET A 127 11.36 18.08 1.45
C MET A 127 10.38 18.02 2.62
N VAL A 128 9.08 17.83 2.36
CA VAL A 128 8.06 17.69 3.42
C VAL A 128 8.35 16.50 4.32
N SER A 129 8.83 15.38 3.78
CA SER A 129 9.21 14.20 4.58
C SER A 129 10.34 14.47 5.59
N LEU A 130 11.22 15.43 5.30
CA LEU A 130 12.34 15.80 6.16
C LEU A 130 11.98 16.92 7.14
N ILE A 131 11.25 17.94 6.68
CA ILE A 131 10.99 19.16 7.43
C ILE A 131 9.69 19.06 8.25
N SER A 132 8.70 18.31 7.75
CA SER A 132 7.40 18.16 8.41
C SER A 132 6.86 16.72 8.27
N PRO A 133 7.50 15.74 8.94
CA PRO A 133 7.14 14.33 8.82
C PRO A 133 5.66 14.03 9.09
N MET A 134 4.99 14.81 9.95
CA MET A 134 3.56 14.61 10.25
C MET A 134 2.63 15.04 9.11
N ILE A 135 3.00 16.07 8.35
CA ILE A 135 2.26 16.45 7.14
C ILE A 135 2.45 15.36 6.08
N HIS A 136 3.70 14.88 5.92
CA HIS A 136 3.99 13.76 5.03
C HIS A 136 3.19 12.51 5.42
N TYR A 137 3.17 12.15 6.71
CA TYR A 137 2.35 11.06 7.25
C TYR A 137 0.89 11.18 6.80
N LYS A 138 0.26 12.35 6.94
CA LYS A 138 -1.13 12.59 6.52
C LYS A 138 -1.34 12.36 5.02
N ILE A 139 -0.39 12.78 4.19
CA ILE A 139 -0.42 12.53 2.73
C ILE A 139 -0.28 11.03 2.44
N ILE A 140 0.68 10.34 3.07
CA ILE A 140 0.88 8.89 2.91
C ILE A 140 -0.33 8.11 3.39
N ARG A 141 -0.98 8.56 4.47
CA ARG A 141 -2.23 7.99 4.97
C ARG A 141 -3.38 8.16 3.98
N ALA A 142 -3.52 9.34 3.37
CA ALA A 142 -4.51 9.56 2.31
C ALA A 142 -4.28 8.66 1.08
N ILE A 143 -3.02 8.47 0.67
CA ILE A 143 -2.65 7.53 -0.39
C ILE A 143 -3.01 6.09 0.02
N THR A 144 -2.62 5.69 1.23
CA THR A 144 -2.88 4.35 1.76
C THR A 144 -4.38 4.06 1.79
N HIS A 145 -5.21 5.05 2.12
CA HIS A 145 -6.67 4.94 2.09
C HIS A 145 -7.19 4.54 0.70
N GLN A 146 -6.74 5.25 -0.34
CA GLN A 146 -7.13 4.92 -1.71
C GLN A 146 -6.66 3.51 -2.12
N VAL A 147 -5.42 3.14 -1.77
CA VAL A 147 -4.87 1.83 -2.11
C VAL A 147 -5.63 0.71 -1.40
N CYS A 148 -5.97 0.87 -0.12
CA CYS A 148 -6.78 -0.09 0.63
C CYS A 148 -8.18 -0.28 0.04
N ASN A 149 -8.84 0.81 -0.37
CA ASN A 149 -10.15 0.75 -1.04
C ASN A 149 -10.07 -0.01 -2.38
N HIS A 150 -9.03 0.21 -3.18
CA HIS A 150 -8.81 -0.52 -4.42
C HIS A 150 -8.51 -2.00 -4.16
N LEU A 151 -7.64 -2.30 -3.19
CA LEU A 151 -7.33 -3.66 -2.75
C LEU A 151 -8.58 -4.45 -2.37
N LYS A 152 -9.51 -3.82 -1.65
CA LYS A 152 -10.79 -4.42 -1.25
C LYS A 152 -11.61 -4.84 -2.47
N ASN A 153 -11.77 -3.92 -3.43
CA ASN A 153 -12.57 -4.17 -4.63
C ASN A 153 -11.96 -5.30 -5.48
N LEU A 154 -10.64 -5.31 -5.64
CA LEU A 154 -9.94 -6.38 -6.35
C LEU A 154 -10.02 -7.71 -5.60
N ASN A 155 -9.81 -7.70 -4.28
CA ASN A 155 -9.88 -8.92 -3.47
C ASN A 155 -11.26 -9.57 -3.59
N GLN A 156 -12.33 -8.78 -3.57
CA GLN A 156 -13.69 -9.28 -3.80
C GLN A 156 -13.83 -9.95 -5.17
N ARG A 157 -13.47 -9.26 -6.26
CA ARG A 157 -13.52 -9.79 -7.63
C ARG A 157 -12.71 -11.06 -7.80
N VAL A 158 -11.46 -11.06 -7.33
CA VAL A 158 -10.55 -12.22 -7.40
C VAL A 158 -11.11 -13.37 -6.57
N SER A 159 -11.67 -13.10 -5.39
CA SER A 159 -12.29 -14.13 -4.54
C SER A 159 -13.51 -14.78 -5.21
N GLU A 160 -14.36 -13.99 -5.87
CA GLU A 160 -15.50 -14.48 -6.65
C GLU A 160 -15.03 -15.36 -7.82
N PHE A 161 -13.98 -14.94 -8.53
CA PHE A 161 -13.37 -15.74 -9.59
C PHE A 161 -12.77 -17.07 -9.09
N ILE A 162 -12.04 -17.03 -7.98
CA ILE A 162 -11.48 -18.23 -7.35
C ILE A 162 -12.61 -19.18 -6.95
N ALA A 163 -13.74 -18.67 -6.47
CA ALA A 163 -14.89 -19.49 -6.08
C ALA A 163 -15.58 -20.17 -7.28
N SER A 164 -15.62 -19.53 -8.45
CA SER A 164 -16.31 -20.04 -9.65
C SER A 164 -15.42 -20.83 -10.61
N SER A 165 -14.09 -20.64 -10.58
CA SER A 165 -13.13 -21.31 -11.48
C SER A 165 -13.03 -22.83 -11.32
N ASP A 166 -12.31 -23.54 -12.20
CA ASP A 166 -11.98 -24.97 -12.04
C ASP A 166 -10.68 -25.21 -11.27
N MET A 167 -10.19 -24.23 -10.51
CA MET A 167 -8.93 -24.36 -9.78
C MET A 167 -8.94 -25.58 -8.85
N SER A 168 -7.82 -26.31 -8.86
CA SER A 168 -7.61 -27.46 -7.98
C SER A 168 -7.79 -27.03 -6.52
N LYS A 169 -8.77 -27.61 -5.85
CA LYS A 169 -8.96 -27.41 -4.41
C LYS A 169 -7.70 -27.91 -3.68
N LEU A 170 -7.34 -27.23 -2.60
CA LEU A 170 -6.28 -27.71 -1.70
C LEU A 170 -6.57 -29.17 -1.33
N SER A 171 -5.56 -30.03 -1.44
CA SER A 171 -5.66 -31.41 -1.00
C SER A 171 -6.07 -31.46 0.48
N LEU A 172 -6.66 -32.58 0.92
CA LEU A 172 -7.03 -32.78 2.32
C LEU A 172 -5.82 -32.56 3.25
N TYR A 173 -4.64 -32.98 2.82
CA TYR A 173 -3.36 -32.70 3.48
C TYR A 173 -3.01 -31.21 3.51
N GLY A 174 -3.14 -30.49 2.39
CA GLY A 174 -2.92 -29.04 2.34
C GLY A 174 -3.85 -28.25 3.28
N ARG A 175 -5.13 -28.66 3.38
CA ARG A 175 -6.10 -28.05 4.31
C ARG A 175 -5.73 -28.23 5.79
N VAL A 176 -5.13 -29.37 6.11
CA VAL A 176 -4.75 -29.77 7.47
C VAL A 176 -3.40 -29.15 7.88
N VAL A 177 -2.43 -29.10 6.97
CA VAL A 177 -1.12 -28.48 7.24
C VAL A 177 -1.25 -26.97 7.53
N HIS A 178 -2.19 -26.28 6.88
CA HIS A 178 -2.45 -24.86 7.12
C HIS A 178 -3.27 -24.56 8.40
N SER A 179 -3.71 -25.57 9.15
CA SER A 179 -4.56 -25.42 10.34
C SER A 179 -3.96 -25.95 11.64
N ILE A 180 -2.92 -26.80 11.61
CA ILE A 180 -2.38 -27.42 12.83
C ILE A 180 -1.30 -26.57 13.53
N SER A 181 -0.33 -26.02 12.80
CA SER A 181 0.79 -25.31 13.43
C SER A 181 0.48 -23.83 13.63
N LYS A 182 0.69 -23.33 14.85
CA LYS A 182 0.65 -21.90 15.21
C LYS A 182 2.06 -21.39 15.53
N PRO A 183 2.33 -20.09 15.34
CA PRO A 183 3.60 -19.53 15.77
C PRO A 183 3.74 -19.61 17.31
N SER A 184 4.93 -19.94 17.78
CA SER A 184 5.28 -19.98 19.21
C SER A 184 6.17 -18.81 19.60
N SER A 185 6.11 -18.36 20.85
CA SER A 185 7.02 -17.32 21.34
C SER A 185 8.47 -17.81 21.36
N VAL A 186 9.39 -16.99 20.88
CA VAL A 186 10.83 -17.27 20.99
C VAL A 186 11.28 -17.02 22.44
N PRO A 187 12.11 -17.90 23.03
CA PRO A 187 12.69 -17.68 24.36
C PRO A 187 13.51 -16.38 24.44
N PRO A 188 13.65 -15.77 25.63
CA PRO A 188 14.41 -14.52 25.80
C PRO A 188 15.86 -14.61 25.31
N GLU A 189 16.57 -15.70 25.62
CA GLU A 189 17.97 -15.90 25.25
C GLU A 189 18.19 -15.90 23.73
N GLU A 190 17.29 -16.54 22.98
CA GLU A 190 17.34 -16.52 21.51
C GLU A 190 16.89 -15.17 20.93
N SER A 191 15.99 -14.46 21.64
CA SER A 191 15.46 -13.16 21.20
C SER A 191 16.56 -12.10 21.15
N ASP A 192 17.51 -12.10 22.08
CA ASP A 192 18.58 -11.10 22.13
C ASP A 192 19.48 -11.16 20.89
N LYS A 193 19.79 -12.36 20.40
CA LYS A 193 20.50 -12.55 19.12
C LYS A 193 19.77 -11.88 17.95
N TYR A 194 18.44 -11.95 17.90
CA TYR A 194 17.66 -11.32 16.84
C TYR A 194 17.57 -9.79 16.99
N LYS A 195 17.56 -9.27 18.23
CA LYS A 195 17.64 -7.82 18.47
C LYS A 195 18.96 -7.25 17.95
N GLU A 196 20.08 -7.91 18.21
CA GLU A 196 21.39 -7.50 17.70
C GLU A 196 21.44 -7.49 16.17
N ILE A 197 20.92 -8.54 15.53
CA ILE A 197 20.84 -8.62 14.06
C ILE A 197 20.01 -7.46 13.49
N LEU A 198 18.88 -7.13 14.11
CA LEU A 198 18.02 -6.04 13.68
C LEU A 198 18.71 -4.67 13.79
N ILE A 199 19.29 -4.38 14.96
CA ILE A 199 20.03 -3.12 15.19
C ILE A 199 21.16 -2.97 14.18
N LYS A 200 21.88 -4.06 13.87
CA LYS A 200 23.03 -4.02 12.97
C LYS A 200 22.66 -3.89 11.49
N ASN A 201 21.59 -4.55 11.06
CA ASN A 201 21.26 -4.67 9.64
C ASN A 201 20.16 -3.72 9.16
N VAL A 202 19.40 -3.10 10.07
CA VAL A 202 18.25 -2.24 9.72
C VAL A 202 18.45 -0.83 10.26
N ASN A 203 19.12 0.00 9.47
CA ASN A 203 19.45 1.40 9.79
C ASN A 203 18.25 2.37 9.64
N TYR A 204 17.03 1.85 9.62
CA TYR A 204 15.82 2.66 9.46
C TYR A 204 15.30 3.22 10.79
N PHE A 205 15.50 2.47 11.87
CA PHE A 205 15.21 2.90 13.23
C PHE A 205 16.51 3.12 14.00
N ASP A 206 16.54 4.14 14.86
CA ASP A 206 17.64 4.33 15.78
C ASP A 206 17.58 3.37 16.98
N LEU A 207 18.57 3.44 17.87
CA LEU A 207 18.67 2.53 19.01
C LEU A 207 17.52 2.71 20.01
N GLU A 208 17.04 3.94 20.23
CA GLU A 208 15.95 4.23 21.17
C GLU A 208 14.60 3.74 20.62
N GLU A 209 14.38 3.97 19.33
CA GLU A 209 13.25 3.45 18.56
C GLU A 209 13.22 1.92 18.59
N TRP A 210 14.36 1.26 18.31
CA TRP A 210 14.47 -0.19 18.42
C TRP A 210 14.17 -0.70 19.83
N ASN A 211 14.73 -0.05 20.85
CA ASN A 211 14.45 -0.41 22.24
C ASN A 211 12.97 -0.29 22.59
N THR A 212 12.28 0.72 22.05
CA THR A 212 10.83 0.84 22.22
C THR A 212 10.09 -0.29 21.50
N LEU A 213 10.42 -0.54 20.24
CA LEU A 213 9.82 -1.62 19.46
C LEU A 213 9.99 -2.97 20.16
N PHE A 214 11.18 -3.28 20.69
CA PHE A 214 11.43 -4.54 21.41
C PHE A 214 10.66 -4.69 22.71
N ARG A 215 10.31 -3.60 23.40
CA ARG A 215 9.43 -3.65 24.59
C ARG A 215 7.97 -3.90 24.23
N GLN A 216 7.57 -3.49 23.03
CA GLN A 216 6.18 -3.54 22.56
C GLN A 216 5.92 -4.69 21.58
N CYS A 217 6.95 -5.43 21.20
CA CYS A 217 6.83 -6.54 20.26
C CYS A 217 7.19 -7.88 20.90
N GLN A 218 6.72 -8.94 20.27
CA GLN A 218 7.04 -10.32 20.65
C GLN A 218 7.72 -11.03 19.47
N PHE A 219 8.84 -11.69 19.73
CA PHE A 219 9.45 -12.58 18.74
C PHE A 219 8.67 -13.88 18.65
N LEU A 220 8.38 -14.30 17.41
CA LEU A 220 7.68 -15.55 17.11
C LEU A 220 8.53 -16.46 16.22
N ASP A 221 8.56 -17.74 16.56
CA ASP A 221 9.03 -18.84 15.73
C ASP A 221 7.82 -19.41 14.97
N ALA A 222 7.86 -19.31 13.64
CA ALA A 222 6.84 -19.84 12.75
C ALA A 222 7.43 -21.01 11.96
N PRO A 223 7.00 -22.26 12.20
CA PRO A 223 7.45 -23.40 11.41
C PRO A 223 6.94 -23.33 9.97
N LYS A 224 7.53 -24.15 9.10
CA LYS A 224 7.10 -24.26 7.69
C LYS A 224 5.60 -24.59 7.60
N ASN A 225 4.91 -23.91 6.69
CA ASN A 225 3.47 -23.95 6.41
C ASN A 225 2.57 -23.40 7.53
N CYS A 226 3.14 -22.77 8.55
CA CYS A 226 2.39 -22.11 9.62
C CYS A 226 1.67 -20.86 9.10
N LYS A 227 0.40 -20.70 9.46
CA LYS A 227 -0.37 -19.49 9.18
C LYS A 227 0.01 -18.42 10.20
N ILE A 228 0.35 -17.22 9.71
CA ILE A 228 0.82 -16.09 10.51
C ILE A 228 -0.32 -15.09 10.71
N ILE A 229 -0.97 -14.72 9.60
CA ILE A 229 -2.16 -13.87 9.55
C ILE A 229 -3.21 -14.64 8.76
N SER A 230 -4.41 -14.72 9.31
CA SER A 230 -5.57 -15.38 8.71
C SER A 230 -6.63 -14.40 8.23
N GLU A 231 -7.39 -14.78 7.20
CA GLU A 231 -8.57 -14.02 6.74
C GLU A 231 -9.64 -13.81 7.83
N SER A 232 -9.65 -14.67 8.85
CA SER A 232 -10.59 -14.62 9.97
C SER A 232 -10.14 -13.70 11.11
N GLU A 233 -8.90 -13.20 11.09
CA GLU A 233 -8.42 -12.28 12.12
C GLU A 233 -9.07 -10.92 11.98
N LYS A 234 -9.77 -10.51 13.03
CA LYS A 234 -10.44 -9.21 13.12
C LYS A 234 -9.56 -8.10 13.68
N ASN A 235 -8.51 -8.47 14.42
CA ASN A 235 -7.65 -7.53 15.11
C ASN A 235 -6.49 -7.12 14.22
N THR A 236 -6.13 -5.83 14.26
CA THR A 236 -4.97 -5.34 13.51
C THR A 236 -3.70 -5.92 14.13
N THR A 237 -2.86 -6.55 13.30
CA THR A 237 -1.54 -7.00 13.72
C THR A 237 -0.51 -6.69 12.64
N CYS A 238 0.69 -6.35 13.09
CA CYS A 238 1.84 -6.14 12.22
C CYS A 238 2.93 -7.15 12.59
N HIS A 239 3.61 -7.70 11.59
CA HIS A 239 4.70 -8.64 11.76
C HIS A 239 5.87 -8.20 10.89
N ILE A 240 7.05 -8.00 11.45
CA ILE A 240 8.27 -7.80 10.65
C ILE A 240 8.93 -9.16 10.45
N VAL A 241 9.21 -9.54 9.21
CA VAL A 241 9.95 -10.76 8.91
C VAL A 241 11.41 -10.56 9.28
N ILE A 242 11.93 -11.30 10.25
CA ILE A 242 13.34 -11.18 10.68
C ILE A 242 14.21 -12.17 9.90
N ARG A 243 13.70 -13.38 9.71
CA ARG A 243 14.35 -14.45 8.97
C ARG A 243 13.29 -15.33 8.31
N GLY A 244 13.64 -15.86 7.15
CA GLY A 244 12.81 -16.81 6.41
C GLY A 244 11.98 -16.11 5.32
N ALA A 245 11.04 -16.87 4.76
CA ALA A 245 10.19 -16.43 3.66
C ALA A 245 8.70 -16.68 3.96
N ILE A 246 7.86 -15.70 3.67
CA ILE A 246 6.42 -15.72 3.92
C ILE A 246 5.65 -15.58 2.61
N GLN A 247 4.76 -16.53 2.30
CA GLN A 247 3.87 -16.47 1.14
C GLN A 247 2.60 -15.70 1.50
N SER A 248 2.25 -14.67 0.72
CA SER A 248 0.94 -14.05 0.74
C SER A 248 0.00 -14.76 -0.24
N SER A 249 -1.28 -14.86 0.11
CA SER A 249 -2.26 -15.59 -0.68
C SER A 249 -3.70 -15.14 -0.42
N ILE A 250 -4.55 -15.28 -1.43
CA ILE A 250 -6.01 -15.20 -1.30
C ILE A 250 -6.53 -16.62 -1.20
N MET A 251 -7.34 -16.89 -0.16
CA MET A 251 -7.93 -18.19 0.07
C MET A 251 -9.45 -18.06 0.05
N ARG A 252 -10.13 -18.86 -0.78
CA ARG A 252 -11.60 -18.88 -0.85
C ARG A 252 -12.08 -20.27 -1.21
N SER A 253 -13.09 -20.79 -0.51
CA SER A 253 -13.68 -22.10 -0.79
C SER A 253 -12.66 -23.25 -0.91
N ASN A 254 -11.64 -23.26 -0.03
CA ASN A 254 -10.51 -24.20 -0.06
C ASN A 254 -9.62 -24.14 -1.33
N ARG A 255 -9.68 -23.05 -2.08
CA ARG A 255 -8.75 -22.76 -3.18
C ARG A 255 -7.79 -21.67 -2.76
N LEU A 256 -6.55 -21.80 -3.20
CA LEU A 256 -5.45 -20.93 -2.82
C LEU A 256 -4.88 -20.28 -4.08
N ALA A 257 -5.02 -18.95 -4.17
CA ALA A 257 -4.28 -18.17 -5.15
C ALA A 257 -3.05 -17.56 -4.47
N LYS A 258 -1.87 -17.99 -4.92
CA LYS A 258 -0.59 -17.46 -4.43
C LYS A 258 -0.35 -16.09 -5.04
N LEU A 259 0.06 -15.12 -4.22
CA LEU A 259 0.34 -13.75 -4.65
C LEU A 259 1.85 -13.51 -4.77
N SER A 260 2.54 -13.48 -3.64
CA SER A 260 3.98 -13.19 -3.59
C SER A 260 4.67 -13.93 -2.44
N VAL A 261 6.00 -13.99 -2.51
CA VAL A 261 6.87 -14.44 -1.42
C VAL A 261 7.60 -13.24 -0.87
N ILE A 262 7.57 -13.08 0.44
CA ILE A 262 8.04 -11.91 1.18
C ILE A 262 9.22 -12.35 2.04
N GLY A 263 10.35 -11.66 1.87
CA GLY A 263 11.60 -11.96 2.57
C GLY A 263 11.82 -11.14 3.84
N PRO A 264 13.02 -11.26 4.45
CA PRO A 264 13.40 -10.52 5.64
C PRO A 264 13.28 -8.99 5.51
N TYR A 265 13.12 -8.35 6.66
CA TYR A 265 12.99 -6.90 6.87
C TYR A 265 11.77 -6.25 6.24
N THR A 266 10.82 -7.06 5.74
CA THR A 266 9.53 -6.58 5.25
C THR A 266 8.50 -6.65 6.37
N LEU A 267 7.74 -5.57 6.53
CA LEU A 267 6.59 -5.53 7.41
C LEU A 267 5.38 -6.15 6.70
N LEU A 268 4.68 -7.04 7.38
CA LEU A 268 3.39 -7.61 6.99
C LEU A 268 2.34 -6.98 7.90
N ALA A 269 1.21 -6.57 7.35
CA ALA A 269 0.13 -6.06 8.17
C ALA A 269 -1.22 -6.55 7.68
N ASN A 270 -2.05 -6.99 8.63
CA ASN A 270 -3.47 -7.18 8.40
C ASN A 270 -4.16 -5.85 8.73
N LEU A 271 -4.20 -4.94 7.76
CA LEU A 271 -4.60 -3.58 8.02
C LEU A 271 -6.12 -3.49 8.03
N CYS A 272 -6.67 -3.62 9.22
CA CYS A 272 -8.02 -3.16 9.53
C CYS A 272 -8.02 -1.67 9.95
N LEU A 273 -6.98 -0.90 9.60
CA LEU A 273 -6.79 0.49 10.05
C LEU A 273 -7.93 1.43 9.59
N GLU A 274 -8.76 1.01 8.63
CA GLU A 274 -9.79 1.86 8.01
C GLU A 274 -11.17 1.20 7.95
N ASN A 275 -11.49 0.30 8.89
CA ASN A 275 -12.78 -0.40 8.99
C ASN A 275 -13.20 -1.18 7.72
N THR A 276 -12.25 -1.50 6.84
CA THR A 276 -12.50 -2.16 5.56
C THR A 276 -11.67 -3.45 5.45
N PRO A 277 -12.14 -4.57 6.01
CA PRO A 277 -11.38 -5.81 5.98
C PRO A 277 -11.33 -6.37 4.55
N PHE A 278 -10.13 -6.63 4.05
CA PHE A 278 -9.89 -7.51 2.91
C PHE A 278 -9.03 -8.69 3.38
N ALA A 279 -9.32 -9.88 2.86
CA ALA A 279 -8.75 -11.12 3.37
C ALA A 279 -7.45 -11.49 2.62
N ILE A 280 -6.29 -11.32 3.26
CA ILE A 280 -5.02 -11.90 2.80
C ILE A 280 -4.48 -12.84 3.86
N THR A 281 -4.16 -14.06 3.45
CA THR A 281 -3.56 -15.06 4.32
C THR A 281 -2.04 -15.08 4.09
N PHE A 282 -1.28 -15.01 5.18
CA PHE A 282 0.18 -15.08 5.18
C PHE A 282 0.64 -16.41 5.80
N ILE A 283 1.48 -17.15 5.09
CA ILE A 283 1.91 -18.51 5.46
C ILE A 283 3.43 -18.60 5.35
N ALA A 284 4.09 -19.16 6.36
CA ALA A 284 5.53 -19.39 6.31
C ALA A 284 5.90 -20.44 5.26
N CYS A 285 6.80 -20.12 4.33
CA CYS A 285 7.32 -21.05 3.32
C CYS A 285 8.33 -22.04 3.91
N GLU A 286 8.96 -21.64 5.00
CA GLU A 286 10.04 -22.32 5.71
C GLU A 286 10.00 -21.95 7.19
N LYS A 287 10.98 -22.40 7.98
CA LYS A 287 11.10 -21.93 9.37
C LYS A 287 11.46 -20.44 9.36
N SER A 288 10.62 -19.63 9.98
CA SER A 288 10.71 -18.17 9.94
C SER A 288 10.66 -17.56 11.34
N ILE A 289 11.36 -16.45 11.52
CA ILE A 289 11.34 -15.66 12.75
C ILE A 289 10.67 -14.32 12.44
N LEU A 290 9.73 -13.93 13.29
CA LEU A 290 8.91 -12.74 13.10
C LEU A 290 8.96 -11.87 14.36
N LEU A 291 8.86 -10.56 14.19
CA LEU A 291 8.62 -9.62 15.27
C LEU A 291 7.17 -9.14 15.18
N LYS A 292 6.30 -9.62 16.08
CA LYS A 292 4.87 -9.32 16.12
C LYS A 292 4.58 -8.11 17.00
N MET A 293 3.74 -7.22 16.51
CA MET A 293 3.11 -6.13 17.25
C MET A 293 1.59 -6.22 17.16
N ASN A 294 0.91 -6.01 18.27
CA ASN A 294 -0.56 -6.03 18.35
C ASN A 294 -1.15 -4.62 18.18
N GLU A 295 -2.47 -4.55 18.01
CA GLU A 295 -3.21 -3.30 17.83
C GLU A 295 -3.05 -2.30 18.98
N VAL A 296 -3.02 -2.78 20.22
CA VAL A 296 -2.91 -1.92 21.41
C VAL A 296 -1.57 -1.18 21.40
N HIS A 297 -0.49 -1.88 21.09
CA HIS A 297 0.84 -1.30 21.01
C HIS A 297 1.00 -0.38 19.79
N LEU A 298 0.42 -0.74 18.64
CA LEU A 298 0.39 0.15 17.46
C LEU A 298 -0.27 1.50 17.79
N LYS A 299 -1.46 1.47 18.42
CA LYS A 299 -2.17 2.69 18.85
C LYS A 299 -1.36 3.47 19.89
N SER A 300 -0.66 2.79 20.78
CA SER A 300 0.21 3.44 21.75
C SER A 300 1.36 4.18 21.08
N ILE A 301 2.01 3.59 20.08
CA ILE A 301 3.07 4.26 19.30
C ILE A 301 2.49 5.46 18.53
N GLU A 302 1.33 5.29 17.88
CA GLU A 302 0.65 6.36 17.13
C GLU A 302 0.42 7.62 17.99
N VAL A 303 -0.03 7.43 19.23
CA VAL A 303 -0.34 8.54 20.15
C VAL A 303 0.91 9.08 20.85
N ASN A 304 1.78 8.21 21.35
CA ASN A 304 2.85 8.61 22.27
C ASN A 304 4.19 8.89 21.57
N GLN A 305 4.39 8.38 20.36
CA GLN A 305 5.67 8.44 19.63
C GLN A 305 5.45 8.71 18.14
N PRO A 306 5.00 9.92 17.77
CA PRO A 306 4.55 10.23 16.41
C PRO A 306 5.64 10.04 15.34
N LEU A 307 6.91 10.32 15.65
CA LEU A 307 8.01 10.10 14.71
C LEU A 307 8.29 8.61 14.46
N LEU A 308 8.27 7.78 15.51
CA LEU A 308 8.37 6.33 15.36
C LEU A 308 7.18 5.77 14.59
N TRP A 309 5.97 6.28 14.90
CA TRP A 309 4.75 5.93 14.17
C TRP A 309 4.88 6.24 12.69
N TYR A 310 5.38 7.43 12.32
CA TYR A 310 5.58 7.81 10.93
C TYR A 310 6.50 6.83 10.19
N LYS A 311 7.64 6.46 10.79
CA LYS A 311 8.54 5.45 10.22
C LYS A 311 7.83 4.09 10.06
N LEU A 312 7.14 3.63 11.10
CA LEU A 312 6.41 2.37 11.05
C LEU A 312 5.29 2.38 9.99
N TYR A 313 4.56 3.49 9.89
CA TYR A 313 3.49 3.67 8.93
C TYR A 313 3.99 3.71 7.48
N ASN A 314 5.19 4.26 7.23
CA ASN A 314 5.83 4.16 5.92
C ASN A 314 6.11 2.70 5.53
N LEU A 315 6.56 1.86 6.48
CA LEU A 315 6.73 0.42 6.22
C LEU A 315 5.39 -0.27 5.95
N ILE A 316 4.35 0.08 6.70
CA ILE A 316 2.97 -0.37 6.48
C ILE A 316 2.50 -0.01 5.06
N CYS A 317 2.60 1.25 4.67
CA CYS A 317 2.19 1.75 3.35
C CYS A 317 2.92 1.01 2.23
N LYS A 318 4.25 0.82 2.35
CA LYS A 318 5.06 0.04 1.40
C LYS A 318 4.55 -1.40 1.26
N SER A 319 4.20 -2.05 2.37
CA SER A 319 3.59 -3.40 2.35
C SER A 319 2.26 -3.41 1.62
N VAL A 320 1.39 -2.43 1.85
CA VAL A 320 0.07 -2.32 1.18
C VAL A 320 0.26 -2.17 -0.32
N VAL A 321 1.15 -1.27 -0.74
CA VAL A 321 1.43 -1.01 -2.15
C VAL A 321 2.02 -2.24 -2.84
N ALA A 322 2.93 -2.96 -2.18
CA ALA A 322 3.48 -4.21 -2.72
C ALA A 322 2.41 -5.32 -2.86
N LEU A 323 1.50 -5.40 -1.89
CA LEU A 323 0.38 -6.33 -1.93
C LEU A 323 -0.60 -5.97 -3.05
N GLN A 324 -0.99 -4.70 -3.18
CA GLN A 324 -1.83 -4.19 -4.27
C GLN A 324 -1.30 -4.63 -5.63
N ARG A 325 -0.01 -4.42 -5.88
CA ARG A 325 0.64 -4.85 -7.12
C ARG A 325 0.57 -6.35 -7.35
N SER A 326 0.65 -7.15 -6.30
CA SER A 326 0.57 -8.60 -6.41
C SER A 326 -0.84 -9.06 -6.77
N VAL A 327 -1.86 -8.38 -6.25
CA VAL A 327 -3.28 -8.64 -6.56
C VAL A 327 -3.63 -8.15 -7.96
N ASP A 328 -3.18 -6.95 -8.37
CA ASP A 328 -3.36 -6.44 -9.75
C ASP A 328 -2.82 -7.45 -10.77
N LYS A 329 -1.59 -7.94 -10.58
CA LYS A 329 -0.99 -8.95 -11.47
C LYS A 329 -1.78 -10.25 -11.53
N LEU A 330 -2.34 -10.68 -10.39
CA LEU A 330 -3.17 -11.87 -10.36
C LEU A 330 -4.47 -11.63 -11.14
N ASP A 331 -5.15 -10.52 -10.90
CA ASP A 331 -6.38 -10.14 -11.59
C ASP A 331 -6.18 -10.05 -13.11
N SER A 332 -5.14 -9.33 -13.58
CA SER A 332 -4.78 -9.26 -15.00
C SER A 332 -4.57 -10.66 -15.61
N ARG A 333 -3.89 -11.57 -14.90
CA ARG A 333 -3.68 -12.96 -15.36
C ARG A 333 -4.99 -13.74 -15.47
N LEU A 334 -5.87 -13.64 -14.47
CA LEU A 334 -7.15 -14.34 -14.45
C LEU A 334 -8.08 -13.84 -15.56
N GLN A 335 -8.07 -12.54 -15.84
CA GLN A 335 -8.87 -11.96 -16.93
C GLN A 335 -8.37 -12.39 -18.32
N ILE A 336 -7.06 -12.51 -18.50
CA ILE A 336 -6.47 -13.08 -19.74
C ILE A 336 -6.87 -14.55 -19.91
N GLU A 337 -6.81 -15.36 -18.84
CA GLU A 337 -7.21 -16.77 -18.89
C GLU A 337 -8.70 -16.93 -19.25
N ASN A 338 -9.58 -16.07 -18.73
CA ASN A 338 -11.00 -16.07 -19.12
C ASN A 338 -11.23 -15.63 -20.56
N TYR A 339 -10.51 -14.62 -21.04
CA TYR A 339 -10.64 -14.14 -22.41
C TYR A 339 -10.22 -15.21 -23.44
N ASN A 340 -9.26 -16.05 -23.08
CA ASN A 340 -8.77 -17.13 -23.94
C ASN A 340 -9.58 -18.44 -23.84
N ARG A 341 -10.55 -18.54 -22.92
CA ARG A 341 -11.52 -19.65 -22.84
C ARG A 341 -12.73 -19.33 -23.69
#